data_AF-A0A8B8EUJ6-F1
#
_entry.id   AF-A0A8B8EUJ6-F1
#
_cell.length_a   1.000
_cell.length_b   1.000
_cell.length_c   1.000
_cell.angle_alpha   90.00
_cell.angle_beta   90.00
_cell.angle_gamma   90.00
#
_symmetry.space_group_name_H-M   'P 1'
#
loop_
_entity.id
_entity.type
_entity.pdbx_description
1 polymer ?
#
loop_
_entity_poly.entity_id
_entity_poly.type
_entity_poly.pdbx_seq_one_letter_code
_entity_poly.pdbx_strand_id
1 'polypeptide(L)'
;MASNLLLSLSLGIVALIIYDIQGINPCSDVQRMNYWTGETTCCKYVQCKPNFYVKTCEEDHTADTCEPCPRGFFMLQSTDSHFPFPCEKISCPPEARPVSFMSEKGCHIPCECDESRGYMGEDPCLCQKRPPSVILNTISKN
;
A
#
# COMPACT_ATOMS: atom_id res chain seq x y z
N MET A 1 54.96 -41.24 20.40
CA MET A 1 54.11 -40.07 20.71
C MET A 1 53.56 -39.46 19.40
N ALA A 2 52.81 -40.23 18.61
CA ALA A 2 52.27 -39.77 17.31
C ALA A 2 50.76 -39.96 17.17
N SER A 3 50.11 -40.60 18.16
CA SER A 3 48.69 -40.98 18.09
C SER A 3 47.73 -39.89 18.56
N ASN A 4 48.22 -38.87 19.28
CA ASN A 4 47.38 -37.80 19.85
C ASN A 4 47.22 -36.58 18.93
N LEU A 5 48.00 -36.48 17.85
CA LEU A 5 47.94 -35.34 16.93
C LEU A 5 46.90 -35.53 15.81
N LEU A 6 46.59 -36.78 15.46
CA LEU A 6 45.59 -37.12 14.43
C LEU A 6 44.15 -36.97 14.93
N LEU A 7 43.91 -37.19 16.22
CA LEU A 7 42.58 -37.02 16.85
C LEU A 7 42.19 -35.54 17.02
N SER A 8 43.16 -34.64 17.22
CA SER A 8 42.88 -33.20 17.33
C SER A 8 42.56 -32.54 15.99
N LEU A 9 43.12 -33.06 14.89
CA LEU A 9 42.88 -32.55 13.53
C LEU A 9 41.50 -32.96 13.00
N SER A 10 41.01 -34.16 13.31
CA SER A 10 39.69 -34.62 12.89
C SER A 10 38.54 -33.89 13.62
N LEU A 11 38.71 -33.60 14.92
CA LEU A 11 37.74 -32.82 15.71
C LEU A 11 37.66 -31.35 15.25
N GLY A 12 38.79 -30.73 14.90
CA GLY A 12 38.82 -29.35 14.40
C GLY A 12 38.15 -29.15 13.04
N ILE A 13 38.30 -30.12 12.13
CA ILE A 13 37.63 -30.10 10.83
C ILE A 13 36.11 -30.31 10.98
N VAL A 14 35.68 -31.23 11.85
CA VAL A 14 34.24 -31.46 12.12
C VAL A 14 33.60 -30.23 12.76
N ALA A 15 34.29 -29.52 13.66
CA ALA A 15 33.76 -28.29 14.26
C ALA A 15 33.59 -27.14 13.25
N LEU A 16 34.49 -27.03 12.25
CA LEU A 16 34.35 -26.05 11.17
C LEU A 16 33.18 -26.39 10.24
N ILE A 17 32.98 -27.67 9.91
CA ILE A 17 31.86 -28.10 9.05
C ILE A 17 30.50 -27.91 9.73
N ILE A 18 30.43 -28.00 11.06
CA ILE A 18 29.17 -27.76 11.82
C ILE A 18 28.83 -26.26 11.90
N TYR A 19 29.83 -25.36 11.87
CA TYR A 19 29.58 -23.91 11.92
C TYR A 19 28.96 -23.35 10.62
N ASP A 20 29.23 -23.95 9.47
CA ASP A 20 28.67 -23.50 8.18
C ASP A 20 27.18 -23.89 7.99
N ILE A 21 26.61 -24.74 8.85
CA ILE A 21 25.20 -25.17 8.74
C ILE A 21 24.24 -24.17 9.42
N GLN A 22 24.73 -23.14 10.11
CA GLN A 22 23.88 -22.14 10.78
C GLN A 22 23.43 -20.98 9.88
N GLY A 23 23.73 -21.00 8.57
CA GLY A 23 23.47 -19.88 7.66
C GLY A 23 22.16 -19.91 6.86
N ILE A 24 21.32 -20.94 7.00
CA ILE A 24 20.00 -20.94 6.35
C ILE A 24 19.01 -20.45 7.40
N ASN A 25 18.74 -19.16 7.44
CA ASN A 25 17.58 -18.62 8.14
C ASN A 25 16.41 -18.77 7.16
N PRO A 26 15.61 -19.86 7.23
CA PRO A 26 14.49 -20.00 6.31
C PRO A 26 13.59 -18.79 6.50
N CYS A 27 13.31 -18.07 5.41
CA CYS A 27 12.42 -16.92 5.46
C CYS A 27 11.07 -17.35 6.02
N SER A 28 10.75 -16.92 7.24
CA SER A 28 9.49 -17.20 7.92
C SER A 28 8.31 -16.41 7.37
N ASP A 29 8.60 -15.46 6.47
CA ASP A 29 7.68 -14.42 6.01
C ASP A 29 7.54 -14.45 4.47
N VAL A 30 7.60 -13.30 3.80
CA VAL A 30 7.36 -13.17 2.35
C VAL A 30 8.67 -13.18 1.58
N GLN A 31 8.85 -14.16 0.69
CA GLN A 31 9.99 -14.22 -0.21
C GLN A 31 9.68 -13.50 -1.53
N ARG A 32 10.59 -12.64 -1.97
CA ARG A 32 10.51 -11.91 -3.25
C ARG A 32 11.74 -12.26 -4.09
N MET A 33 11.52 -12.86 -5.26
CA MET A 33 12.60 -13.16 -6.20
C MET A 33 12.75 -12.02 -7.19
N ASN A 34 13.96 -11.47 -7.31
CA ASN A 34 14.31 -10.58 -8.40
C ASN A 34 14.62 -11.42 -9.65
N TYR A 35 13.74 -11.38 -10.65
CA TYR A 35 13.89 -12.15 -11.88
C TYR A 35 15.11 -11.78 -12.72
N TRP A 36 15.68 -10.59 -12.53
CA TRP A 36 16.83 -10.10 -13.30
C TRP A 36 18.16 -10.47 -12.67
N THR A 37 18.26 -10.42 -11.34
CA THR A 37 19.49 -10.75 -10.61
C THR A 37 19.51 -12.19 -10.07
N GLY A 38 18.35 -12.82 -9.95
CA GLY A 38 18.18 -14.13 -9.31
C GLY A 38 18.25 -14.08 -7.78
N GLU A 39 18.46 -12.90 -7.20
CA GLU A 39 18.51 -12.72 -5.75
C GLU A 39 17.12 -12.85 -5.14
N THR A 40 17.07 -13.44 -3.95
CA THR A 40 15.84 -13.53 -3.15
C THR A 40 15.98 -12.65 -1.93
N THR A 41 14.98 -11.81 -1.69
CA THR A 41 14.86 -10.99 -0.48
C THR A 41 13.73 -11.53 0.37
N CYS A 42 13.98 -11.70 1.66
CA CYS A 42 12.98 -12.03 2.66
C CYS A 42 12.47 -10.77 3.35
N CYS A 43 11.17 -10.50 3.27
CA CYS A 43 10.54 -9.35 3.92
C CYS A 43 9.53 -9.79 4.97
N LYS A 44 9.50 -9.13 6.13
CA LYS A 44 8.47 -9.35 7.16
C LYS A 44 7.11 -8.86 6.66
N TYR A 45 6.08 -9.66 6.87
CA TYR A 45 4.72 -9.41 6.41
C TYR A 45 4.11 -8.15 7.05
N VAL A 46 3.39 -7.38 6.24
CA VAL A 46 2.48 -6.31 6.70
C VAL A 46 1.13 -6.38 6.01
N GLN A 47 0.13 -5.83 6.70
CA GLN A 47 -1.20 -5.57 6.15
C GLN A 47 -1.48 -4.07 6.21
N CYS A 48 -1.77 -3.47 5.06
CA CYS A 48 -2.02 -2.05 4.91
C CYS A 48 -3.51 -1.75 4.87
N LYS A 49 -3.89 -0.69 5.59
CA LYS A 49 -5.26 -0.15 5.59
C LYS A 49 -5.55 0.53 4.23
N PRO A 50 -6.84 0.79 3.92
CA PRO A 50 -7.19 1.60 2.75
C PRO A 50 -6.40 2.90 2.67
N ASN A 51 -6.12 3.33 1.44
CA ASN A 51 -5.29 4.48 1.07
C ASN A 51 -3.78 4.36 1.36
N PHE A 52 -3.31 3.17 1.71
CA PHE A 52 -1.89 2.85 1.83
C PHE A 52 -1.56 1.66 0.91
N TYR A 53 -0.37 1.67 0.34
CA TYR A 53 0.15 0.56 -0.45
C TYR A 53 1.34 -0.08 0.26
N VAL A 54 1.65 -1.33 -0.11
CA VAL A 54 2.84 -2.01 0.39
C VAL A 54 4.07 -1.52 -0.35
N LYS A 55 4.97 -0.87 0.37
CA LYS A 55 6.34 -0.65 -0.08
C LYS A 55 7.20 -1.83 0.37
N THR A 56 7.69 -2.56 -0.61
CA THR A 56 8.55 -3.73 -0.42
C THR A 56 9.83 -3.34 0.31
N CYS A 57 10.27 -4.20 1.22
CA CYS A 57 11.56 -4.07 1.87
C CYS A 57 12.71 -4.16 0.84
N GLU A 58 13.74 -3.33 0.99
CA GLU A 58 14.92 -3.34 0.11
C GLU A 58 16.07 -4.18 0.72
N GLU A 59 16.12 -4.24 2.06
CA GLU A 59 17.14 -4.97 2.82
C GLU A 59 16.60 -6.31 3.30
N ASP A 60 17.41 -7.37 3.20
CA ASP A 60 17.01 -8.71 3.60
C ASP A 60 16.66 -8.81 5.09
N HIS A 61 15.60 -9.56 5.40
CA HIS A 61 15.00 -9.72 6.73
C HIS A 61 14.46 -8.42 7.38
N THR A 62 14.31 -7.34 6.62
CA THR A 62 13.59 -6.14 7.09
C THR A 62 12.09 -6.24 6.81
N ALA A 63 11.31 -5.29 7.32
CA ALA A 63 9.85 -5.32 7.17
C ALA A 63 9.42 -4.60 5.89
N ASP A 64 8.41 -5.14 5.22
CA ASP A 64 7.60 -4.32 4.33
C ASP A 64 6.98 -3.16 5.11
N THR A 65 6.60 -2.09 4.42
CA THR A 65 6.03 -0.90 5.05
C THR A 65 4.76 -0.47 4.34
N CYS A 66 3.85 0.18 5.09
CA CYS A 66 2.64 0.77 4.54
C CYS A 66 2.88 2.26 4.27
N GLU A 67 3.00 2.61 3.01
CA GLU A 67 3.21 4.00 2.58
C GLU A 67 1.89 4.59 2.06
N PRO A 68 1.61 5.87 2.32
CA PRO A 68 0.38 6.50 1.86
C PRO A 68 0.37 6.62 0.34
N CYS A 69 -0.81 6.51 -0.27
CA CYS A 69 -0.93 6.72 -1.72
C CYS A 69 -0.45 8.13 -2.13
N PRO A 70 0.27 8.25 -3.26
CA PRO A 70 0.70 9.55 -3.78
C PRO A 70 -0.47 10.48 -4.08
N ARG A 71 -0.19 11.79 -4.17
CA ARG A 71 -1.20 12.79 -4.53
C ARG A 71 -1.83 12.46 -5.88
N GLY A 72 -3.17 12.49 -5.93
CA GLY A 72 -3.93 12.14 -7.14
C GLY A 72 -4.17 10.64 -7.33
N PHE A 73 -3.77 9.81 -6.35
CA PHE A 73 -4.02 8.38 -6.33
C PHE A 73 -4.71 7.98 -5.02
N PHE A 74 -5.37 6.82 -5.02
CA PHE A 74 -6.10 6.28 -3.88
C PHE A 74 -6.08 4.75 -3.89
N MET A 75 -6.48 4.14 -2.78
CA MET A 75 -6.70 2.69 -2.72
C MET A 75 -7.89 2.41 -1.82
N LEU A 76 -8.93 1.77 -2.38
CA LEU A 76 -10.17 1.52 -1.65
C LEU A 76 -10.06 0.32 -0.71
N GLN A 77 -9.40 -0.74 -1.17
CA GLN A 77 -9.28 -1.99 -0.44
C GLN A 77 -7.99 -2.02 0.39
N SER A 78 -8.00 -2.78 1.49
CA SER A 78 -6.76 -3.15 2.17
C SER A 78 -5.90 -4.03 1.27
N THR A 79 -4.58 -3.90 1.38
CA THR A 79 -3.60 -4.72 0.66
C THR A 79 -2.60 -5.31 1.64
N ASP A 80 -1.82 -6.30 1.25
CA ASP A 80 -0.81 -6.91 2.10
C ASP A 80 0.42 -7.40 1.32
N SER A 81 1.43 -7.86 2.04
CA SER A 81 2.71 -8.27 1.46
C SER A 81 2.62 -9.44 0.48
N HIS A 82 1.58 -10.29 0.55
CA HIS A 82 1.38 -11.38 -0.40
C HIS A 82 0.72 -10.88 -1.69
N PHE A 83 -0.20 -9.92 -1.57
CA PHE A 83 -0.93 -9.33 -2.67
C PHE A 83 -0.78 -7.80 -2.67
N PRO A 84 0.43 -7.28 -2.98
CA PRO A 84 0.69 -5.85 -3.00
C PRO A 84 0.00 -5.22 -4.22
N PHE A 85 -1.12 -4.53 -3.98
CA PHE A 85 -1.84 -3.81 -5.02
C PHE A 85 -1.26 -2.40 -5.18
N PRO A 86 -1.22 -1.85 -6.40
CA PRO A 86 -0.83 -0.46 -6.62
C PRO A 86 -1.96 0.50 -6.29
N CYS A 87 -1.64 1.74 -5.93
CA CYS A 87 -2.64 2.80 -5.85
C CYS A 87 -3.24 3.11 -7.23
N GLU A 88 -4.53 3.40 -7.27
CA GLU A 88 -5.29 3.73 -8.47
C GLU A 88 -5.37 5.25 -8.64
N LYS A 89 -5.38 5.72 -9.89
CA LYS A 89 -5.50 7.16 -10.16
C LYS A 89 -6.92 7.64 -9.84
N ILE A 90 -7.04 8.76 -9.13
CA ILE A 90 -8.34 9.36 -8.85
C ILE A 90 -8.99 9.81 -10.16
N SER A 91 -10.20 9.32 -10.41
CA SER A 91 -11.00 9.66 -11.59
C SER A 91 -12.39 10.10 -11.13
N CYS A 92 -12.60 11.41 -11.07
CA CYS A 92 -13.89 11.99 -10.67
C CYS A 92 -14.81 12.21 -11.88
N PRO A 93 -16.13 12.12 -11.69
CA PRO A 93 -17.10 12.61 -12.66
C PRO A 93 -16.88 14.08 -13.04
N PRO A 94 -17.32 14.53 -14.23
CA PRO A 94 -17.10 15.91 -14.71
C PRO A 94 -17.64 17.03 -13.80
N GLU A 95 -18.65 16.72 -12.99
CA GLU A 95 -19.35 17.62 -12.05
C GLU A 95 -18.71 17.61 -10.65
N ALA A 96 -17.73 16.75 -10.43
CA ALA A 96 -17.03 16.57 -9.16
C ALA A 96 -15.55 16.94 -9.28
N ARG A 97 -14.90 17.12 -8.13
CA ARG A 97 -13.47 17.42 -8.00
C ARG A 97 -12.80 16.44 -7.04
N PRO A 98 -11.51 16.14 -7.23
CA PRO A 98 -10.78 15.23 -6.35
C PRO A 98 -10.56 15.84 -4.97
N VAL A 99 -10.61 14.99 -3.94
CA VAL A 99 -10.32 15.33 -2.54
C VAL A 99 -9.40 14.28 -1.90
N SER A 100 -8.87 14.58 -0.71
CA SER A 100 -7.93 13.70 0.00
C SER A 100 -8.59 12.69 0.94
N PHE A 101 -9.92 12.69 1.03
CA PHE A 101 -10.69 11.80 1.89
C PHE A 101 -11.69 11.02 1.05
N MET A 102 -12.13 9.87 1.55
CA MET A 102 -13.13 9.05 0.87
C MET A 102 -14.53 9.60 1.14
N SER A 103 -15.38 9.70 0.11
CA SER A 103 -16.78 10.04 0.33
C SER A 103 -17.48 8.92 1.11
N GLU A 104 -18.11 9.27 2.22
CA GLU A 104 -18.95 8.35 3.01
C GLU A 104 -20.28 8.01 2.30
N LYS A 105 -20.66 8.81 1.29
CA LYS A 105 -21.93 8.69 0.57
C LYS A 105 -21.70 8.43 -0.92
N GLY A 106 -22.64 7.72 -1.53
CA GLY A 106 -22.63 7.46 -2.96
C GLY A 106 -21.61 6.40 -3.39
N CYS A 107 -20.92 6.67 -4.49
CA CYS A 107 -20.04 5.71 -5.17
C CYS A 107 -18.65 5.47 -4.53
N HIS A 108 -18.43 5.88 -3.28
CA HIS A 108 -17.18 5.67 -2.52
C HIS A 108 -15.90 5.95 -3.32
N ILE A 109 -15.86 7.15 -3.91
CA ILE A 109 -14.67 7.70 -4.56
C ILE A 109 -14.15 8.90 -3.76
N PRO A 110 -12.85 9.21 -3.81
CA PRO A 110 -12.27 10.38 -3.17
C PRO A 110 -12.55 11.65 -3.99
N CYS A 111 -13.83 11.94 -4.18
CA CYS A 111 -14.34 13.08 -4.92
C CYS A 111 -15.48 13.72 -4.14
N GLU A 112 -15.70 15.01 -4.37
CA GLU A 112 -16.89 15.74 -3.91
C GLU A 112 -17.44 16.59 -5.05
N CYS A 113 -18.71 17.01 -4.95
CA CYS A 113 -19.29 17.90 -5.97
C CYS A 113 -18.54 19.22 -6.06
N ASP A 114 -18.30 19.70 -7.29
CA ASP A 114 -17.55 20.93 -7.51
C ASP A 114 -18.44 22.17 -7.30
N GLU A 115 -18.53 22.59 -6.04
CA GLU A 115 -19.28 23.79 -5.65
C GLU A 115 -18.75 25.08 -6.31
N SER A 116 -17.45 25.14 -6.63
CA SER A 116 -16.86 26.30 -7.29
C SER A 116 -17.40 26.50 -8.71
N ARG A 117 -17.82 25.40 -9.36
CA ARG A 117 -18.49 25.38 -10.66
C ARG A 117 -20.01 25.37 -10.54
N GLY A 118 -20.55 25.53 -9.34
CA GLY A 118 -21.97 25.58 -9.06
C GLY A 118 -22.68 24.22 -9.05
N TYR A 119 -21.94 23.12 -8.83
CA TYR A 119 -22.54 21.81 -8.58
C TYR A 119 -22.74 21.59 -7.07
N MET A 120 -23.75 20.80 -6.70
CA MET A 120 -24.08 20.49 -5.30
C MET A 120 -24.57 19.05 -5.17
N GLY A 121 -24.48 18.51 -3.96
CA GLY A 121 -24.91 17.15 -3.64
C GLY A 121 -23.94 16.48 -2.67
N GLU A 122 -24.40 15.42 -2.02
CA GLU A 122 -23.57 14.61 -1.12
C GLU A 122 -22.98 13.37 -1.81
N ASP A 123 -23.61 12.92 -2.90
CA ASP A 123 -23.11 11.83 -3.73
C ASP A 123 -22.26 12.43 -4.87
N PRO A 124 -20.92 12.22 -4.87
CA PRO A 124 -20.05 12.75 -5.91
C PRO A 124 -20.32 12.16 -7.30
N CYS A 125 -21.08 11.07 -7.42
CA CYS A 125 -21.51 10.51 -8.69
C CYS A 125 -22.84 11.08 -9.20
N LEU A 126 -23.59 11.81 -8.37
CA LEU A 126 -24.91 12.35 -8.71
C LEU A 126 -25.01 13.85 -8.43
N CYS A 127 -23.92 14.58 -8.68
CA CYS A 127 -23.87 16.02 -8.49
C CYS A 127 -24.89 16.74 -9.40
N GLN A 128 -25.63 17.68 -8.81
CA GLN A 128 -26.63 18.47 -9.51
C GLN A 128 -26.16 19.90 -9.69
N LYS A 129 -26.46 20.49 -10.85
CA LYS A 129 -26.21 21.92 -11.05
C LYS A 129 -27.15 22.71 -10.14
N ARG A 130 -26.61 23.68 -9.39
CA ARG A 130 -27.44 24.59 -8.61
C ARG A 130 -28.48 25.20 -9.55
N PRO A 131 -29.77 25.18 -9.18
CA PRO A 131 -30.74 25.98 -9.91
C PRO A 131 -30.23 27.42 -9.89
N PRO A 132 -30.44 28.19 -10.98
CA PRO A 132 -30.28 29.62 -10.90
C PRO A 132 -31.05 30.05 -9.66
N SER A 133 -30.45 30.90 -8.82
CA SER A 133 -31.22 31.62 -7.82
C SER A 133 -32.34 32.32 -8.59
N VAL A 134 -33.52 31.69 -8.65
CA VAL A 134 -34.75 32.38 -8.92
C VAL A 134 -34.73 33.39 -7.82
N ILE A 135 -34.45 34.64 -8.18
CA ILE A 135 -34.62 35.77 -7.30
C ILE A 135 -36.01 35.51 -6.72
N LEU A 136 -36.08 35.15 -5.44
CA LEU A 136 -37.31 35.20 -4.68
C LEU A 136 -37.59 36.70 -4.51
N ASN A 137 -37.83 37.37 -5.63
CA ASN A 137 -38.72 38.49 -5.74
C ASN A 137 -40.10 37.87 -5.53
N THR A 138 -40.39 37.47 -4.29
CA THR A 138 -41.73 37.64 -3.75
C THR A 138 -41.99 39.14 -3.67
N ILE A 139 -42.17 39.75 -4.84
CA ILE A 139 -43.18 40.76 -5.03
C ILE A 139 -44.49 40.05 -4.68
N SER A 140 -45.23 40.63 -3.74
CA SER A 140 -46.53 40.21 -3.23
C SER A 140 -46.51 39.23 -2.05
N LYS A 141 -46.61 39.78 -0.84
CA LYS A 141 -47.90 39.80 -0.14
C LYS A 141 -47.99 41.00 0.82
N ASN A 142 -48.83 41.94 0.40
CA ASN A 142 -49.48 43.06 1.11
C ASN A 142 -48.61 44.22 1.63
#